data_AF-A0A2I0J674-F1
#
_entry.id   AF-A0A2I0J674-F1
#
_cell.length_a   1.000
_cell.length_b   1.000
_cell.length_c   1.000
_cell.angle_alpha   90.00
_cell.angle_beta   90.00
_cell.angle_gamma   90.00
#
_symmetry.space_group_name_H-M   'P 1'
#
loop_
_entity.id
_entity.type
_entity.pdbx_description
1 polymer ?
#
loop_
_entity_poly.entity_id
_entity_poly.type
_entity_poly.pdbx_seq_one_letter_code
_entity_poly.pdbx_strand_id
1 'polypeptide(L)'
;MTEVASSIVHEVLGRRVQDVDQPIIDYIVNVLADEDFDFGIDGGGAFEAIGELLVGAECVDDFEESRLVCSKITERFGKHGLVKVKPTVRSLATPFRMDDGMDEEVAPKKKQEVFDGPLLSERDKQKIERRKRKEERQREAQYQMHLAEMEAVRAGMPLVCVNHDNSGGPAFRDIHLENFNVSVGGRDLIVDGTVTLSYGRHYGLIGRNGTGKTTFLRHMALHAIEGIPQNCQILHVEQEVVGDDISALQCVLNSDIERTQLLEEESRLLAQQSKLEFTSASDKSNGDLNGPTSDAIATRLEEIYKRLEFIDAYSAEARAASILAVTLSLSLPLTLYRTHAHAYLRHCCC
;
A
#
# COMPACT_ATOMS: atom_id res chain seq x y z
N MET A 1 24.64 -15.84 22.26
CA MET A 1 23.92 -14.59 22.56
C MET A 1 22.70 -14.84 23.42
N THR A 2 21.93 -15.88 23.14
CA THR A 2 20.78 -16.36 23.93
C THR A 2 21.08 -16.57 25.42
N GLU A 3 22.22 -17.17 25.80
CA GLU A 3 22.58 -17.36 27.22
C GLU A 3 22.80 -16.03 27.97
N VAL A 4 23.43 -15.05 27.30
CA VAL A 4 23.65 -13.71 27.86
C VAL A 4 22.33 -12.94 27.93
N ALA A 5 21.49 -13.06 26.91
CA ALA A 5 20.15 -12.48 26.89
C ALA A 5 19.26 -13.04 28.02
N SER A 6 19.27 -14.35 28.22
CA SER A 6 18.58 -15.02 29.32
C SER A 6 19.04 -14.49 30.67
N SER A 7 20.35 -14.39 30.90
CA SER A 7 20.88 -13.82 32.16
C SER A 7 20.42 -12.39 32.40
N ILE A 8 20.38 -11.53 31.37
CA ILE A 8 19.96 -10.13 31.52
C ILE A 8 18.46 -10.05 31.78
N VAL A 9 17.64 -10.83 31.09
CA VAL A 9 16.18 -10.87 31.29
C VAL A 9 15.85 -11.32 32.72
N HIS A 10 16.51 -12.38 33.20
CA HIS A 10 16.35 -12.85 34.57
C HIS A 10 16.87 -11.86 35.62
N GLU A 11 17.93 -11.10 35.34
CA GLU A 11 18.44 -10.06 36.24
C GLU A 11 17.46 -8.88 36.35
N VAL A 12 16.91 -8.43 35.22
CA VAL A 12 16.06 -7.23 35.17
C VAL A 12 14.65 -7.50 35.69
N LEU A 13 14.06 -8.65 35.35
CA LEU A 13 12.72 -9.05 35.82
C LEU A 13 12.76 -9.69 37.22
N GLY A 14 13.92 -10.21 37.65
CA GLY A 14 14.17 -10.66 39.02
C GLY A 14 13.22 -11.77 39.47
N ARG A 15 12.61 -11.59 40.66
CA ARG A 15 11.68 -12.59 41.25
C ARG A 15 10.38 -12.75 40.44
N ARG A 16 10.04 -11.76 39.60
CA ARG A 16 8.80 -11.76 38.80
C ARG A 16 8.82 -12.80 37.68
N VAL A 17 9.97 -13.37 37.36
CA VAL A 17 10.13 -14.45 36.37
C VAL A 17 9.76 -15.83 36.93
N GLN A 18 9.75 -16.00 38.26
CA GLN A 18 9.54 -17.32 38.88
C GLN A 18 8.09 -17.80 38.76
N ASP A 19 7.15 -16.86 38.60
CA ASP A 19 5.72 -17.13 38.50
C ASP A 19 5.23 -17.17 37.04
N VAL A 20 6.14 -17.00 36.07
CA VAL A 20 5.83 -16.92 34.64
C VAL A 20 6.18 -18.23 33.94
N ASP A 21 5.31 -18.65 33.03
CA ASP A 21 5.50 -19.86 32.23
C ASP A 21 6.81 -19.80 31.43
N GLN A 22 7.61 -20.87 31.51
CA GLN A 22 8.90 -20.99 30.80
C GLN A 22 8.82 -20.68 29.29
N PRO A 23 7.79 -21.11 28.55
CA PRO A 23 7.62 -20.72 27.14
C PRO A 23 7.56 -19.21 26.88
N ILE A 24 6.98 -18.43 27.80
CA ILE A 24 6.88 -16.97 27.68
C ILE A 24 8.26 -16.34 27.86
N ILE A 25 9.03 -16.85 28.82
CA ILE A 25 10.41 -16.40 29.06
C ILE A 25 11.32 -16.78 27.89
N ASP A 26 11.20 -17.99 27.37
CA ASP A 26 11.94 -18.44 26.19
C ASP A 26 11.62 -17.58 24.97
N TYR A 27 10.36 -17.20 24.77
CA TYR A 27 9.96 -16.27 23.70
C TYR A 27 10.63 -14.91 23.87
N ILE A 28 10.54 -14.30 25.05
CA ILE A 28 11.15 -12.99 25.34
C ILE A 28 12.67 -13.03 25.11
N VAL A 29 13.33 -14.07 25.61
CA VAL A 29 14.78 -14.25 25.45
C VAL A 29 15.16 -14.42 23.98
N ASN A 30 14.41 -15.20 23.21
CA ASN A 30 14.70 -15.42 21.80
C ASN A 30 14.48 -14.17 20.96
N VAL A 31 13.42 -13.39 21.22
CA VAL A 31 13.17 -12.10 20.56
C VAL A 31 14.32 -11.11 20.82
N LEU A 32 14.74 -10.98 22.08
CA LEU A 32 15.81 -10.05 22.47
C LEU A 32 17.22 -10.55 22.10
N ALA A 33 17.39 -11.84 21.83
CA ALA A 33 18.66 -12.44 21.42
C ALA A 33 18.87 -12.46 19.91
N ASP A 34 17.86 -12.09 19.12
CA ASP A 34 17.97 -11.97 17.67
C ASP A 34 19.02 -10.91 17.32
N GLU A 35 19.98 -11.26 16.45
CA GLU A 35 21.10 -10.38 16.09
C GLU A 35 20.65 -9.11 15.35
N ASP A 36 19.46 -9.17 14.74
CA ASP A 36 18.86 -8.09 13.97
C ASP A 36 17.81 -7.29 14.74
N PHE A 37 17.54 -7.64 16.00
CA PHE A 37 16.56 -6.97 16.85
C PHE A 37 16.89 -5.49 17.08
N ASP A 38 15.94 -4.62 16.78
CA ASP A 38 16.06 -3.18 17.01
C ASP A 38 15.41 -2.79 18.34
N PHE A 39 16.25 -2.46 19.32
CA PHE A 39 15.80 -2.03 20.64
C PHE A 39 15.15 -0.62 20.62
N GLY A 40 15.36 0.15 19.55
CA GLY A 40 14.88 1.53 19.41
C GLY A 40 15.56 2.51 20.38
N ILE A 41 15.13 3.77 20.32
CA ILE A 41 15.61 4.83 21.23
C ILE A 41 15.02 4.57 22.62
N ASP A 42 15.88 4.56 23.64
CA ASP A 42 15.52 4.34 25.06
C ASP A 42 14.71 3.07 25.35
N GLY A 43 14.79 2.05 24.49
CA GLY A 43 14.07 0.78 24.63
C GLY A 43 12.65 0.77 24.05
N GLY A 44 12.31 1.74 23.20
CA GLY A 44 11.00 1.82 22.53
C GLY A 44 10.67 0.59 21.67
N GLY A 45 11.64 0.06 20.92
CA GLY A 45 11.44 -1.16 20.11
C GLY A 45 11.29 -2.42 20.97
N ALA A 46 11.98 -2.48 22.11
CA ALA A 46 11.77 -3.53 23.10
C ALA A 46 10.36 -3.44 23.72
N PHE A 47 9.85 -2.24 23.99
CA PHE A 47 8.48 -2.07 24.51
C PHE A 47 7.42 -2.49 23.49
N GLU A 48 7.58 -2.16 22.21
CA GLU A 48 6.65 -2.61 21.16
C GLU A 48 6.66 -4.13 20.99
N ALA A 49 7.82 -4.78 21.10
CA ALA A 49 7.94 -6.22 20.87
C ALA A 49 7.46 -7.10 22.05
N ILE A 50 7.74 -6.69 23.28
CA ILE A 50 7.47 -7.51 24.48
C ILE A 50 6.68 -6.79 25.57
N GLY A 51 6.38 -5.50 25.42
CA GLY A 51 5.80 -4.68 26.48
C GLY A 51 4.38 -5.11 26.88
N GLU A 52 3.54 -5.48 25.91
CA GLU A 52 2.21 -6.03 26.17
C GLU A 52 2.29 -7.42 26.82
N LEU A 53 3.24 -8.23 26.38
CA LEU A 53 3.45 -9.58 26.90
C LEU A 53 3.92 -9.54 28.36
N LEU A 54 4.74 -8.56 28.74
CA LEU A 54 5.18 -8.35 30.12
C LEU A 54 4.02 -7.98 31.05
N VAL A 55 3.07 -7.17 30.58
CA VAL A 55 1.87 -6.80 31.35
C VAL A 55 0.90 -8.00 31.41
N GLY A 56 0.69 -8.69 30.27
CA GLY A 56 -0.21 -9.84 30.19
C GLY A 56 0.27 -11.07 30.97
N ALA A 57 1.58 -11.22 31.16
CA ALA A 57 2.17 -12.28 31.97
C ALA A 57 2.30 -11.91 33.46
N GLU A 58 1.74 -10.77 33.89
CA GLU A 58 1.84 -10.25 35.27
C GLU A 58 3.29 -10.04 35.75
N CYS A 59 4.25 -9.88 34.82
CA CYS A 59 5.63 -9.50 35.15
C CYS A 59 5.71 -8.04 35.62
N VAL A 60 4.70 -7.23 35.28
CA VAL A 60 4.69 -5.79 35.43
C VAL A 60 3.24 -5.33 35.66
N ASP A 61 3.05 -4.33 36.53
CA ASP A 61 1.70 -3.89 36.95
C ASP A 61 1.00 -3.03 35.88
N ASP A 62 1.75 -2.24 35.11
CA ASP A 62 1.22 -1.34 34.08
C ASP A 62 2.17 -1.09 32.88
N PHE A 63 1.64 -0.41 31.86
CA PHE A 63 2.40 -0.09 30.64
C PHE A 63 3.55 0.92 30.89
N GLU A 64 3.47 1.76 31.93
CA GLU A 64 4.55 2.71 32.26
C GLU A 64 5.74 1.98 32.88
N GLU A 65 5.50 1.06 33.80
CA GLU A 65 6.50 0.19 34.40
C GLU A 65 7.08 -0.75 33.33
N SER A 66 6.28 -1.19 32.35
CA SER A 66 6.74 -2.06 31.25
C SER A 66 7.73 -1.32 30.37
N ARG A 67 7.44 -0.04 30.05
CA ARG A 67 8.38 0.83 29.32
C ARG A 67 9.66 1.06 30.11
N LEU A 68 9.60 1.24 31.43
CA LEU A 68 10.79 1.39 32.28
C LEU A 68 11.64 0.11 32.30
N VAL A 69 11.01 -1.07 32.36
CA VAL A 69 11.67 -2.37 32.31
C VAL A 69 12.35 -2.57 30.95
N CYS A 70 11.66 -2.30 29.84
CA CYS A 70 12.25 -2.38 28.49
C CYS A 70 13.44 -1.42 28.30
N SER A 71 13.38 -0.23 28.89
CA SER A 71 14.50 0.72 28.90
C SER A 71 15.71 0.18 29.68
N LYS A 72 15.49 -0.41 30.86
CA LYS A 72 16.54 -1.05 31.66
C LYS A 72 17.15 -2.27 30.98
N ILE A 73 16.33 -3.09 30.31
CA ILE A 73 16.80 -4.21 29.49
C ILE A 73 17.75 -3.68 28.42
N THR A 74 17.33 -2.66 27.68
CA THR A 74 18.14 -2.04 26.61
C THR A 74 19.45 -1.48 27.13
N GLU A 75 19.46 -0.80 28.28
CA GLU A 75 20.68 -0.29 28.92
C GLU A 75 21.66 -1.42 29.27
N ARG A 76 21.16 -2.55 29.79
CA ARG A 76 21.98 -3.70 30.17
C ARG A 76 22.51 -4.45 28.95
N PHE A 77 21.70 -4.65 27.91
CA PHE A 77 22.15 -5.22 26.64
C PHE A 77 23.21 -4.33 25.97
N GLY A 78 23.09 -2.99 26.10
CA GLY A 78 24.08 -2.03 25.62
C GLY A 78 25.44 -2.17 26.32
N LYS A 79 25.44 -2.37 27.65
CA LYS A 79 26.68 -2.60 28.43
C LYS A 79 27.39 -3.91 28.07
N HIS A 80 26.64 -4.93 27.64
CA HIS A 80 27.20 -6.20 27.17
C HIS A 80 27.62 -6.19 25.68
N GLY A 81 27.53 -5.05 24.99
CA GLY A 81 27.93 -4.91 23.59
C GLY A 81 27.01 -5.62 22.61
N LEU A 82 25.79 -5.97 23.03
CA LEU A 82 24.80 -6.68 22.22
C LEU A 82 23.88 -5.72 21.45
N VAL A 83 23.79 -4.45 21.87
CA VAL A 83 23.11 -3.41 21.11
C VAL A 83 24.07 -2.87 20.07
N LYS A 84 24.00 -3.38 18.85
CA LYS A 84 24.67 -2.76 17.71
C LYS A 84 23.94 -1.44 17.44
N VAL A 85 24.68 -0.32 17.42
CA VAL A 85 24.18 0.89 16.76
C VAL A 85 24.13 0.56 15.27
N LYS A 86 23.02 -0.02 14.82
CA LYS A 86 22.75 -0.22 13.39
C LYS A 86 22.79 1.20 12.81
N PRO A 87 23.64 1.50 11.81
CA PRO A 87 23.61 2.80 11.17
C PRO A 87 22.21 2.92 10.62
N THR A 88 21.42 3.76 11.29
CA THR A 88 20.08 4.12 10.87
C THR A 88 20.16 4.40 9.39
N VAL A 89 19.33 3.70 8.62
CA VAL A 89 18.97 4.00 7.23
C VAL A 89 19.38 5.42 6.93
N ARG A 90 20.30 5.65 5.97
CA ARG A 90 20.68 7.01 5.59
C ARG A 90 19.38 7.74 5.23
N SER A 91 18.86 8.50 6.17
CA SER A 91 17.82 9.47 5.92
C SER A 91 18.32 10.31 4.76
N LEU A 92 17.48 10.48 3.74
CA LEU A 92 17.74 11.43 2.68
C LEU A 92 18.17 12.76 3.33
N ALA A 93 19.09 13.50 2.71
CA ALA A 93 19.60 14.77 3.25
C ALA A 93 18.47 15.75 3.62
N THR A 94 17.31 15.59 2.97
CA THR A 94 16.01 16.15 3.33
C THR A 94 15.01 15.00 3.47
N PRO A 95 14.73 14.50 4.69
CA PRO A 95 13.66 13.53 4.89
C PRO A 95 12.32 14.20 4.59
N PHE A 96 11.55 13.66 3.64
CA PHE A 96 10.19 14.10 3.40
C PHE A 96 9.29 13.56 4.51
N ARG A 97 9.06 14.36 5.55
CA ARG A 97 8.09 14.05 6.60
C ARG A 97 6.72 14.45 6.07
N MET A 98 5.84 13.47 5.88
CA MET A 98 4.44 13.75 5.53
C MET A 98 3.67 14.51 6.63
N ASP A 99 4.28 14.71 7.79
CA ASP A 99 3.75 15.53 8.87
C ASP A 99 4.24 17.01 8.81
N ASP A 100 5.24 17.35 7.99
CA ASP A 100 5.78 18.73 7.88
C ASP A 100 4.84 19.61 7.03
N GLY A 101 3.72 20.00 7.64
CA GLY A 101 2.59 20.70 7.02
C GLY A 101 1.25 20.26 7.63
N MET A 102 1.25 19.10 8.31
CA MET A 102 0.26 18.70 9.31
C MET A 102 0.74 19.11 10.70
N ASP A 103 1.26 20.34 10.84
CA ASP A 103 0.96 21.02 12.07
C ASP A 103 -0.56 20.98 12.14
N GLU A 104 -1.09 20.28 13.15
CA GLU A 104 -2.32 20.78 13.71
C GLU A 104 -2.01 22.26 13.99
N GLU A 105 -2.41 23.13 13.06
CA GLU A 105 -3.15 24.29 13.46
C GLU A 105 -4.28 23.71 14.32
N VAL A 106 -3.94 23.45 15.59
CA VAL A 106 -4.75 23.80 16.74
C VAL A 106 -5.14 25.21 16.39
N ALA A 107 -6.26 25.33 15.66
CA ALA A 107 -6.74 26.55 15.05
C ALA A 107 -6.45 27.62 16.08
N PRO A 108 -5.52 28.56 15.79
CA PRO A 108 -4.80 29.30 16.82
C PRO A 108 -5.86 29.70 17.81
N LYS A 109 -5.83 29.11 19.03
CA LYS A 109 -6.89 29.31 20.03
C LYS A 109 -7.01 30.81 20.06
N LYS A 110 -8.04 31.35 19.42
CA LYS A 110 -8.08 32.76 19.09
C LYS A 110 -8.00 33.38 20.45
N LYS A 111 -6.86 34.00 20.80
CA LYS A 111 -6.73 34.71 22.07
C LYS A 111 -7.98 35.55 22.07
N GLN A 112 -8.87 35.30 23.03
CA GLN A 112 -10.13 36.01 23.11
C GLN A 112 -9.73 37.47 23.07
N GLU A 113 -9.89 38.10 21.91
CA GLU A 113 -9.79 39.53 21.82
C GLU A 113 -10.98 39.96 22.66
N VAL A 114 -10.65 40.47 23.84
CA VAL A 114 -11.58 41.21 24.67
C VAL A 114 -11.91 42.45 23.85
N PHE A 115 -12.85 42.28 22.92
CA PHE A 115 -13.38 43.37 22.13
C PHE A 115 -14.41 44.05 23.02
N ASP A 116 -13.96 45.07 23.74
CA ASP A 116 -14.82 46.06 24.38
C ASP A 116 -15.55 46.86 23.27
N GLY A 117 -16.60 46.26 22.73
CA GLY A 117 -17.48 46.86 21.74
C GLY A 117 -18.90 46.34 21.85
N PRO A 118 -19.90 47.05 21.30
CA PRO A 118 -21.29 46.91 21.69
C PRO A 118 -21.82 45.50 21.48
N LEU A 119 -22.54 44.98 22.47
CA LEU A 119 -23.18 43.66 22.49
C LEU A 119 -23.84 43.32 21.14
N LEU A 120 -23.25 42.39 20.39
CA LEU A 120 -23.82 41.82 19.17
C LEU A 120 -25.23 41.27 19.46
N SER A 121 -26.22 41.77 18.70
CA SER A 121 -27.62 41.38 18.81
C SER A 121 -27.82 39.88 18.57
N GLU A 122 -28.79 39.27 19.24
CA GLU A 122 -29.17 37.85 19.06
C GLU A 122 -29.39 37.47 17.58
N ARG A 123 -29.82 38.43 16.77
CA ARG A 123 -30.06 38.26 15.33
C ARG A 123 -28.78 38.05 14.51
N ASP A 124 -27.67 38.64 14.93
CA ASP A 124 -26.37 38.50 14.25
C ASP A 124 -25.67 37.20 14.65
N LYS A 125 -25.82 36.79 15.91
CA LYS A 125 -25.38 35.47 16.38
C LYS A 125 -26.08 34.34 15.61
N GLN A 126 -27.40 34.45 15.40
CA GLN A 126 -28.15 33.47 14.60
C GLN A 126 -27.74 33.45 13.12
N LYS A 127 -27.38 34.60 12.52
CA LYS A 127 -26.89 34.65 11.13
C LYS A 127 -25.52 33.98 10.98
N ILE A 128 -24.61 34.23 11.93
CA ILE A 128 -23.28 33.60 11.97
C ILE A 128 -23.42 32.08 12.12
N GLU A 129 -24.30 31.61 13.00
CA GLU A 129 -24.54 30.18 13.19
C GLU A 129 -25.13 29.50 11.94
N ARG A 130 -26.08 30.15 11.26
CA ARG A 130 -26.66 29.64 10.00
C ARG A 130 -25.63 29.57 8.87
N ARG A 131 -24.75 30.57 8.76
CA ARG A 131 -23.68 30.58 7.77
C ARG A 131 -22.65 29.48 8.05
N LYS A 132 -22.26 29.32 9.32
CA LYS A 132 -21.32 28.26 9.75
C LYS A 132 -21.87 26.86 9.46
N ARG A 133 -23.14 26.59 9.79
CA ARG A 133 -23.81 25.31 9.45
C ARG A 133 -23.92 25.08 7.94
N LYS A 134 -24.07 26.15 7.14
CA LYS A 134 -24.11 26.04 5.68
C LYS A 134 -22.72 25.70 5.11
N GLU A 135 -21.68 26.37 5.61
CA GLU A 135 -20.28 26.09 5.24
C GLU A 135 -19.86 24.67 5.64
N GLU A 136 -20.25 24.21 6.83
CA GLU A 136 -19.99 22.85 7.34
C GLU A 136 -20.68 21.78 6.50
N ARG A 137 -21.98 21.92 6.21
CA ARG A 137 -22.69 21.01 5.28
C ARG A 137 -22.09 20.99 3.88
N GLN A 138 -21.60 22.13 3.41
CA GLN A 138 -20.99 22.23 2.09
C GLN A 138 -19.65 21.48 2.06
N ARG A 139 -18.86 21.53 3.14
CA ARG A 139 -17.63 20.75 3.30
C ARG A 139 -17.91 19.25 3.42
N GLU A 140 -18.91 18.86 4.21
CA GLU A 140 -19.31 17.45 4.37
C GLU A 140 -19.81 16.86 3.04
N ALA A 141 -20.62 17.61 2.29
CA ALA A 141 -21.09 17.18 0.97
C ALA A 141 -19.93 17.04 -0.03
N GLN A 142 -18.96 17.96 -0.01
CA GLN A 142 -17.74 17.85 -0.83
C GLN A 142 -16.92 16.62 -0.45
N TYR A 143 -16.78 16.34 0.84
CA TYR A 143 -16.07 15.15 1.32
C TYR A 143 -16.78 13.86 0.90
N GLN A 144 -18.11 13.78 1.01
CA GLN A 144 -18.87 12.61 0.58
C GLN A 144 -18.85 12.41 -0.94
N MET A 145 -19.02 13.47 -1.73
CA MET A 145 -18.90 13.37 -3.19
C MET A 145 -17.51 12.88 -3.58
N HIS A 146 -16.48 13.31 -2.86
CA HIS A 146 -15.12 12.87 -3.13
C HIS A 146 -14.83 11.45 -2.64
N LEU A 147 -15.44 10.99 -1.55
CA LEU A 147 -15.40 9.58 -1.18
C LEU A 147 -16.01 8.71 -2.28
N ALA A 148 -17.15 9.12 -2.83
CA ALA A 148 -17.78 8.43 -3.95
C ALA A 148 -16.93 8.50 -5.23
N GLU A 149 -16.27 9.63 -5.50
CA GLU A 149 -15.30 9.76 -6.59
C GLU A 149 -14.09 8.85 -6.37
N MET A 150 -13.55 8.78 -5.15
CA MET A 150 -12.44 7.89 -4.79
C MET A 150 -12.84 6.42 -4.83
N GLU A 151 -14.08 6.07 -4.47
CA GLU A 151 -14.64 4.73 -4.65
C GLU A 151 -14.85 4.40 -6.13
N ALA A 152 -15.28 5.37 -6.95
CA ALA A 152 -15.39 5.20 -8.39
C ALA A 152 -14.01 5.07 -9.06
N VAL A 153 -13.01 5.83 -8.59
CA VAL A 153 -11.60 5.72 -9.00
C VAL A 153 -10.98 4.44 -8.48
N ARG A 154 -11.40 3.92 -7.31
CA ARG A 154 -10.99 2.61 -6.80
C ARG A 154 -11.60 1.49 -7.65
N ALA A 155 -12.89 1.58 -7.96
CA ALA A 155 -13.59 0.66 -8.85
C ALA A 155 -13.08 0.73 -10.29
N GLY A 156 -12.57 1.90 -10.70
CA GLY A 156 -11.91 2.16 -11.97
C GLY A 156 -10.38 2.13 -11.90
N MET A 157 -9.79 1.74 -10.75
CA MET A 157 -8.35 1.68 -10.61
C MET A 157 -7.93 0.51 -11.48
N PRO A 158 -7.16 0.76 -12.54
CA PRO A 158 -6.94 -0.28 -13.50
C PRO A 158 -6.18 -1.41 -12.81
N LEU A 159 -6.69 -2.64 -12.98
CA LEU A 159 -5.99 -3.86 -12.67
C LEU A 159 -4.59 -3.74 -13.26
N VAL A 160 -3.56 -3.66 -12.40
CA VAL A 160 -2.14 -3.88 -12.68
C VAL A 160 -1.80 -3.90 -14.18
N CYS A 161 -1.73 -2.75 -14.86
CA CYS A 161 -1.48 -2.75 -16.30
C CYS A 161 0.00 -3.04 -16.60
N VAL A 162 0.27 -4.07 -17.38
CA VAL A 162 1.58 -4.23 -18.02
C VAL A 162 1.59 -3.41 -19.30
N ASN A 163 2.42 -2.36 -19.35
CA ASN A 163 2.61 -1.56 -20.56
C ASN A 163 3.70 -2.19 -21.43
N HIS A 164 3.34 -2.74 -22.59
CA HIS A 164 4.32 -3.37 -23.49
C HIS A 164 5.01 -2.37 -24.44
N ASP A 165 4.65 -1.10 -24.38
CA ASP A 165 5.24 -0.06 -25.23
C ASP A 165 6.66 0.29 -24.77
N ASN A 166 7.62 -0.38 -25.39
CA ASN A 166 9.05 -0.14 -25.22
C ASN A 166 9.51 1.03 -26.11
N SER A 167 8.74 2.12 -26.15
CA SER A 167 9.13 3.32 -26.90
C SER A 167 10.41 3.87 -26.26
N GLY A 168 11.54 3.71 -26.96
CA GLY A 168 12.90 3.98 -26.52
C GLY A 168 13.21 5.45 -26.22
N GLY A 169 12.52 6.01 -25.23
CA GLY A 169 12.87 7.27 -24.60
C GLY A 169 14.10 7.10 -23.69
N PRO A 170 14.76 8.22 -23.32
CA PRO A 170 15.90 8.17 -22.42
C PRO A 170 15.54 7.42 -21.13
N ALA A 171 16.44 6.54 -20.70
CA ALA A 171 16.27 5.64 -19.57
C ALA A 171 16.33 6.35 -18.21
N PHE A 172 15.58 7.45 -18.05
CA PHE A 172 15.32 8.02 -16.73
C PHE A 172 14.41 7.06 -15.98
N ARG A 173 15.02 6.21 -15.18
CA ARG A 173 14.34 5.27 -14.28
C ARG A 173 14.08 5.89 -12.91
N ASP A 174 14.63 7.07 -12.67
CA ASP A 174 14.46 7.83 -11.44
C ASP A 174 13.16 8.67 -11.56
N ILE A 175 12.43 8.77 -10.46
CA ILE A 175 11.21 9.57 -10.35
C ILE A 175 11.55 10.82 -9.54
N HIS A 176 11.37 12.00 -10.15
CA HIS A 176 11.58 13.29 -9.51
C HIS A 176 10.25 14.03 -9.45
N LEU A 177 9.70 14.16 -8.24
CA LEU A 177 8.49 14.92 -7.96
C LEU A 177 8.91 16.21 -7.26
N GLU A 178 8.62 17.36 -7.87
CA GLU A 178 8.96 18.67 -7.33
C GLU A 178 7.69 19.50 -7.14
N ASN A 179 7.56 20.16 -5.99
CA ASN A 179 6.45 21.04 -5.62
C ASN A 179 5.06 20.47 -5.93
N PHE A 180 4.85 19.18 -5.63
CA PHE A 180 3.59 18.51 -5.90
C PHE A 180 2.62 18.67 -4.74
N ASN A 181 1.34 18.79 -5.08
CA ASN A 181 0.24 18.88 -4.13
C ASN A 181 -0.67 17.66 -4.27
N VAL A 182 -1.08 17.07 -3.16
CA VAL A 182 -2.09 16.00 -3.12
C VAL A 182 -3.21 16.43 -2.20
N SER A 183 -4.42 16.53 -2.75
CA SER A 183 -5.62 16.90 -2.00
C SER A 183 -6.72 15.87 -2.18
N VAL A 184 -7.46 15.63 -1.10
CA VAL A 184 -8.58 14.67 -1.05
C VAL A 184 -9.76 15.35 -0.37
N GLY A 185 -10.86 15.49 -1.10
CA GLY A 185 -12.14 15.95 -0.55
C GLY A 185 -12.07 17.38 -0.02
N GLY A 186 -11.27 18.22 -0.66
CA GLY A 186 -11.03 19.61 -0.24
C GLY A 186 -10.10 19.77 0.97
N ARG A 187 -9.43 18.69 1.41
CA ARG A 187 -8.31 18.76 2.36
C ARG A 187 -7.00 18.50 1.64
N ASP A 188 -6.05 19.40 1.81
CA ASP A 188 -4.70 19.20 1.30
C ASP A 188 -3.97 18.23 2.24
N LEU A 189 -3.49 17.11 1.68
CA LEU A 189 -2.75 16.08 2.42
C LEU A 189 -1.25 16.31 2.30
N ILE A 190 -0.79 16.70 1.11
CA ILE A 190 0.59 17.05 0.81
C ILE A 190 0.57 18.40 0.12
N VAL A 191 1.36 19.35 0.64
CA VAL A 191 1.53 20.70 0.08
C VAL A 191 3.02 20.93 -0.17
N ASP A 192 3.34 21.42 -1.36
CA ASP A 192 4.70 21.73 -1.84
C ASP A 192 5.68 20.57 -1.62
N GLY A 193 5.21 19.34 -1.85
CA GLY A 193 5.98 18.14 -1.64
C GLY A 193 7.12 18.00 -2.65
N THR A 194 8.29 17.57 -2.19
CA THR A 194 9.42 17.25 -3.09
C THR A 194 10.00 15.89 -2.71
N VAL A 195 9.97 14.94 -3.66
CA VAL A 195 10.40 13.55 -3.46
C VAL A 195 11.21 13.10 -4.67
N THR A 196 12.38 12.49 -4.41
CA THR A 196 13.19 11.84 -5.44
C THR A 196 13.36 10.36 -5.12
N LEU A 197 12.89 9.50 -6.02
CA LEU A 197 13.02 8.05 -5.94
C LEU A 197 14.02 7.59 -7.00
N SER A 198 15.19 7.14 -6.56
CA SER A 198 16.23 6.62 -7.44
C SER A 198 15.99 5.13 -7.73
N TYR A 199 16.24 4.74 -8.97
CA TYR A 199 16.13 3.36 -9.40
C TYR A 199 17.03 2.42 -8.60
N GLY A 200 16.51 1.22 -8.30
CA GLY A 200 17.23 0.17 -7.57
C GLY A 200 17.31 0.40 -6.06
N ARG A 201 16.56 1.36 -5.51
CA ARG A 201 16.47 1.59 -4.07
C ARG A 201 15.10 1.21 -3.53
N HIS A 202 15.09 0.71 -2.30
CA HIS A 202 13.88 0.42 -1.55
C HIS A 202 13.56 1.60 -0.62
N TYR A 203 12.32 2.06 -0.65
CA TYR A 203 11.84 3.19 0.13
C TYR A 203 10.67 2.75 1.01
N GLY A 204 10.66 3.19 2.27
CA GLY A 204 9.58 2.97 3.22
C GLY A 204 8.85 4.26 3.52
N LEU A 205 7.51 4.19 3.57
CA LEU A 205 6.65 5.36 3.79
C LEU A 205 6.02 5.32 5.19
N ILE A 206 6.59 6.10 6.13
CA ILE A 206 6.21 6.11 7.56
C ILE A 206 5.47 7.40 7.92
N GLY A 207 4.65 7.38 8.98
CA GLY A 207 3.65 8.41 9.30
C GLY A 207 2.41 7.83 9.99
N ARG A 208 1.53 8.68 10.53
CA ARG A 208 0.31 8.25 11.23
C ARG A 208 -0.76 7.75 10.24
N ASN A 209 -1.72 6.97 10.72
CA ASN A 209 -2.89 6.62 9.90
C ASN A 209 -3.68 7.90 9.57
N GLY A 210 -4.04 8.07 8.30
CA GLY A 210 -4.75 9.26 7.83
C GLY A 210 -3.89 10.40 7.29
N THR A 211 -2.55 10.29 7.31
CA THR A 211 -1.65 11.32 6.74
C THR A 211 -1.51 11.28 5.22
N GLY A 212 -2.34 10.48 4.52
CA GLY A 212 -2.36 10.43 3.06
C GLY A 212 -1.37 9.46 2.40
N LYS A 213 -0.73 8.53 3.13
CA LYS A 213 0.19 7.52 2.55
C LYS A 213 -0.41 6.73 1.38
N THR A 214 -1.55 6.08 1.64
CA THR A 214 -2.23 5.25 0.63
C THR A 214 -2.71 6.10 -0.52
N THR A 215 -3.16 7.33 -0.23
CA THR A 215 -3.53 8.31 -1.25
C THR A 215 -2.35 8.69 -2.14
N PHE A 216 -1.18 8.98 -1.56
CA PHE A 216 0.02 9.31 -2.30
C PHE A 216 0.44 8.16 -3.23
N LEU A 217 0.47 6.93 -2.71
CA LEU A 217 0.77 5.73 -3.51
C LEU A 217 -0.26 5.52 -4.64
N ARG A 218 -1.54 5.78 -4.38
CA ARG A 218 -2.60 5.71 -5.40
C ARG A 218 -2.42 6.77 -6.49
N HIS A 219 -2.18 8.03 -6.11
CA HIS A 219 -1.96 9.11 -7.07
C HIS A 219 -0.71 8.88 -7.92
N MET A 220 0.35 8.30 -7.34
CA MET A 220 1.53 7.87 -8.10
C MET A 220 1.17 6.80 -9.14
N ALA A 221 0.43 5.77 -8.72
CA ALA A 221 0.04 4.66 -9.60
C ALA A 221 -0.88 5.07 -10.75
N LEU A 222 -1.69 6.12 -10.55
CA LEU A 222 -2.54 6.71 -11.58
C LEU A 222 -1.83 7.73 -12.46
N HIS A 223 -0.51 7.93 -12.29
CA HIS A 223 0.26 9.02 -12.91
C HIS A 223 -0.41 10.40 -12.74
N ALA A 224 -1.13 10.60 -11.63
CA ALA A 224 -1.86 11.82 -11.33
C ALA A 224 -0.97 12.93 -10.73
N ILE A 225 0.32 12.64 -10.52
CA ILE A 225 1.33 13.58 -10.04
C ILE A 225 2.27 13.93 -11.20
N GLU A 226 2.45 15.22 -11.44
CA GLU A 226 3.41 15.70 -12.45
C GLU A 226 4.85 15.30 -12.07
N GLY A 227 5.66 14.95 -13.06
CA GLY A 227 7.05 14.51 -12.87
C GLY A 227 7.28 13.00 -12.91
N ILE A 228 6.22 12.18 -12.94
CA ILE A 228 6.35 10.74 -13.16
C ILE A 228 6.61 10.47 -14.65
N PRO A 229 7.71 9.79 -15.03
CA PRO A 229 7.98 9.45 -16.42
C PRO A 229 6.90 8.52 -17.00
N GLN A 230 6.44 8.78 -18.24
CA GLN A 230 5.39 7.98 -18.89
C GLN A 230 5.80 6.52 -19.15
N ASN A 231 7.11 6.29 -19.31
CA ASN A 231 7.70 4.96 -19.46
C ASN A 231 7.94 4.25 -18.10
N CYS A 232 7.62 4.89 -16.97
CA CYS A 232 7.70 4.27 -15.66
C CYS A 232 6.43 3.46 -15.38
N GLN A 233 6.58 2.15 -15.23
CA GLN A 233 5.50 1.27 -14.78
C GLN A 233 5.44 1.27 -13.26
N ILE A 234 4.29 1.65 -12.71
CA ILE A 234 4.04 1.69 -11.27
C ILE A 234 3.00 0.62 -10.94
N LEU A 235 3.41 -0.37 -10.15
CA LEU A 235 2.55 -1.43 -9.66
C LEU A 235 2.11 -1.11 -8.22
N HIS A 236 0.83 -0.82 -8.02
CA HIS A 236 0.23 -0.63 -6.71
C HIS A 236 -0.56 -1.86 -6.28
N VAL A 237 -0.32 -2.33 -5.05
CA VAL A 237 -1.04 -3.44 -4.43
C VAL A 237 -1.87 -2.89 -3.29
N GLU A 238 -3.18 -3.12 -3.31
CA GLU A 238 -4.07 -2.69 -2.23
C GLU A 238 -3.84 -3.50 -0.95
N GLN A 239 -4.08 -2.88 0.19
CA GLN A 239 -3.84 -3.44 1.52
C GLN A 239 -4.88 -4.52 1.91
N GLU A 240 -6.05 -4.53 1.27
CA GLU A 240 -7.12 -5.51 1.50
C GLU A 240 -7.66 -6.00 0.15
N VAL A 241 -7.45 -7.28 -0.16
CA VAL A 241 -8.07 -7.95 -1.31
C VAL A 241 -9.20 -8.81 -0.78
N VAL A 242 -10.44 -8.55 -1.23
CA VAL A 242 -11.54 -9.48 -0.99
C VAL A 242 -11.24 -10.73 -1.80
N GLY A 243 -11.18 -11.88 -1.14
CA GLY A 243 -10.85 -13.14 -1.81
C GLY A 243 -11.93 -13.50 -2.83
N ASP A 244 -11.56 -13.50 -4.10
CA ASP A 244 -12.39 -13.97 -5.20
C ASP A 244 -12.09 -15.44 -5.52
N ASP A 245 -13.02 -16.13 -6.19
CA ASP A 245 -12.84 -17.52 -6.67
C ASP A 245 -11.82 -17.63 -7.84
N ILE A 246 -11.23 -16.51 -8.26
CA ILE A 246 -10.23 -16.44 -9.32
C ILE A 246 -8.91 -16.99 -8.81
N SER A 247 -8.32 -17.96 -9.52
CA SER A 247 -7.02 -18.49 -9.14
C SER A 247 -5.93 -17.41 -9.16
N ALA A 248 -4.92 -17.53 -8.29
CA ALA A 248 -3.80 -16.57 -8.25
C ALA A 248 -3.09 -16.44 -9.61
N LEU A 249 -2.96 -17.55 -10.35
CA LEU A 249 -2.41 -17.54 -11.71
C LEU A 249 -3.26 -16.68 -12.66
N GLN A 250 -4.58 -16.91 -12.64
CA GLN A 250 -5.49 -16.16 -13.49
C GLN A 250 -5.55 -14.68 -13.13
N CYS A 251 -5.44 -14.33 -11.84
CA CYS A 251 -5.35 -12.95 -11.39
C CYS A 251 -4.13 -12.23 -12.00
N VAL A 252 -2.96 -12.89 -11.98
CA VAL A 252 -1.74 -12.34 -12.61
C VAL A 252 -1.91 -12.25 -14.14
N LEU A 253 -2.54 -13.24 -14.79
CA LEU A 253 -2.76 -13.16 -16.24
C LEU A 253 -3.73 -12.05 -16.64
N ASN A 254 -4.79 -11.85 -15.85
CA ASN A 254 -5.81 -10.82 -16.08
C ASN A 254 -5.27 -9.39 -15.85
N SER A 255 -4.11 -9.26 -15.19
CA SER A 255 -3.42 -7.97 -15.08
C SER A 255 -2.90 -7.46 -16.42
N ASP A 256 -2.55 -8.36 -17.34
CA ASP A 256 -2.18 -7.99 -18.70
C ASP A 256 -3.44 -7.68 -19.53
N ILE A 257 -3.94 -6.45 -19.38
CA ILE A 257 -5.14 -5.95 -20.05
C ILE A 257 -4.99 -6.04 -21.57
N GLU A 258 -3.82 -5.66 -22.10
CA GLU A 258 -3.55 -5.69 -23.54
C GLU A 258 -3.62 -7.12 -24.07
N ARG A 259 -2.94 -8.07 -23.42
CA ARG A 259 -3.03 -9.50 -23.79
C ARG A 259 -4.47 -9.99 -23.75
N THR A 260 -5.21 -9.66 -22.70
CA THR A 260 -6.60 -10.13 -22.52
C THR A 260 -7.51 -9.59 -23.63
N GLN A 261 -7.39 -8.30 -23.95
CA GLN A 261 -8.16 -7.66 -25.02
C GLN A 261 -7.81 -8.23 -26.41
N LEU A 262 -6.53 -8.46 -26.70
CA LEU A 262 -6.09 -9.02 -27.98
C LEU A 262 -6.60 -10.45 -28.19
N LEU A 263 -6.56 -11.30 -27.15
CA LEU A 263 -7.09 -12.66 -27.19
C LEU A 263 -8.62 -12.69 -27.34
N GLU A 264 -9.32 -11.77 -26.68
CA GLU A 264 -10.77 -11.64 -26.85
C GLU A 264 -11.13 -11.18 -28.27
N GLU A 265 -10.41 -10.18 -28.80
CA GLU A 265 -10.58 -9.69 -30.17
C GLU A 265 -10.28 -10.80 -31.21
N GLU A 266 -9.19 -11.56 -31.03
CA GLU A 266 -8.85 -12.72 -31.86
C GLU A 266 -10.00 -13.73 -31.90
N SER A 267 -10.50 -14.15 -30.72
CA SER A 267 -11.57 -15.13 -30.61
C SER A 267 -12.85 -14.68 -31.33
N ARG A 268 -13.17 -13.38 -31.21
CA ARG A 268 -14.33 -12.76 -31.85
C ARG A 268 -14.18 -12.73 -33.37
N LEU A 269 -13.00 -12.37 -33.87
CA LEU A 269 -12.73 -12.30 -35.30
C LEU A 269 -12.72 -13.69 -35.95
N LEU A 270 -12.16 -14.71 -35.28
CA LEU A 270 -12.22 -16.11 -35.74
C LEU A 270 -13.66 -16.62 -35.80
N ALA A 271 -14.48 -16.32 -34.79
CA ALA A 271 -15.90 -16.65 -34.80
C ALA A 271 -16.65 -15.97 -35.97
N GLN A 272 -16.32 -14.71 -36.25
CA GLN A 272 -16.91 -13.97 -37.37
C GLN A 272 -16.49 -14.53 -38.74
N GLN A 273 -15.21 -14.89 -38.89
CA GLN A 273 -14.67 -15.52 -40.10
C GLN A 273 -15.39 -16.83 -40.41
N SER A 274 -15.50 -17.73 -39.41
CA SER A 274 -16.20 -19.01 -39.58
C SER A 274 -17.67 -18.84 -39.97
N LYS A 275 -18.34 -17.81 -39.45
CA LYS A 275 -19.74 -17.50 -39.78
C LYS A 275 -19.90 -17.00 -41.21
N LEU A 276 -18.97 -16.17 -41.69
CA LEU A 276 -18.96 -15.66 -43.07
C LEU A 276 -18.73 -16.79 -44.09
N GLU A 277 -17.82 -17.72 -43.79
CA GLU A 277 -17.58 -18.92 -44.61
C GLU A 277 -18.83 -19.83 -44.67
N PHE A 278 -19.55 -19.99 -43.55
CA PHE A 278 -20.79 -20.77 -43.53
C PHE A 278 -21.93 -20.11 -44.33
N THR A 279 -22.07 -18.78 -44.25
CA THR A 279 -23.11 -18.05 -44.98
C THR A 279 -22.86 -17.95 -46.49
N SER A 280 -21.59 -17.84 -46.91
CA SER A 280 -21.22 -17.81 -48.34
C SER A 280 -21.40 -19.16 -49.04
N ALA A 281 -21.50 -20.26 -48.29
CA ALA A 281 -21.82 -21.57 -48.82
C ALA A 281 -23.33 -21.81 -49.04
N SER A 282 -24.23 -21.05 -48.39
CA SER A 282 -25.69 -21.30 -48.43
C SER A 282 -26.50 -20.34 -49.30
N ASP A 283 -26.06 -19.10 -49.57
CA ASP A 283 -26.84 -18.15 -50.39
C ASP A 283 -25.96 -17.37 -51.38
N LYS A 284 -26.17 -17.60 -52.69
CA LYS A 284 -25.55 -16.86 -53.80
C LYS A 284 -26.36 -15.62 -54.22
N SER A 285 -27.25 -15.08 -53.39
CA SER A 285 -28.11 -13.97 -53.80
C SER A 285 -28.12 -12.81 -52.81
N ASN A 286 -27.71 -11.67 -53.35
CA ASN A 286 -27.93 -10.29 -52.92
C ASN A 286 -27.20 -9.81 -51.68
N GLY A 287 -26.27 -8.89 -51.94
CA GLY A 287 -25.47 -8.20 -50.95
C GLY A 287 -26.25 -7.13 -50.18
N ASP A 288 -25.85 -7.00 -48.92
CA ASP A 288 -25.87 -5.75 -48.18
C ASP A 288 -24.44 -5.50 -47.68
N LEU A 289 -23.85 -4.40 -48.15
CA LEU A 289 -22.42 -4.05 -48.06
C LEU A 289 -22.05 -3.28 -46.78
N ASN A 290 -22.54 -3.69 -45.62
CA ASN A 290 -22.21 -3.02 -44.34
C ASN A 290 -21.52 -3.93 -43.30
N GLY A 291 -21.12 -5.15 -43.68
CA GLY A 291 -20.27 -6.00 -42.85
C GLY A 291 -18.78 -5.87 -43.23
N PRO A 292 -17.84 -6.01 -42.28
CA PRO A 292 -16.42 -6.06 -42.61
C PRO A 292 -16.15 -7.23 -43.58
N THR A 293 -15.36 -6.96 -44.62
CA THR A 293 -14.98 -7.96 -45.62
C THR A 293 -14.08 -9.04 -45.00
N SER A 294 -14.14 -10.27 -45.52
CA SER A 294 -13.27 -11.37 -45.08
C SER A 294 -11.78 -10.99 -45.08
N ASP A 295 -11.36 -10.17 -46.04
CA ASP A 295 -9.98 -9.69 -46.17
C ASP A 295 -9.59 -8.69 -45.07
N ALA A 296 -10.53 -7.87 -44.59
CA ALA A 296 -10.28 -6.94 -43.49
C ALA A 296 -10.12 -7.68 -42.16
N ILE A 297 -10.88 -8.75 -41.94
CA ILE A 297 -10.76 -9.62 -40.76
C ILE A 297 -9.39 -10.31 -40.76
N ALA A 298 -8.96 -10.86 -41.91
CA ALA A 298 -7.67 -11.51 -42.04
C ALA A 298 -6.50 -10.54 -41.75
N THR A 299 -6.58 -9.32 -42.28
CA THR A 299 -5.56 -8.28 -42.02
C THR A 299 -5.49 -7.92 -40.53
N ARG A 300 -6.65 -7.75 -39.88
CA ARG A 300 -6.71 -7.44 -38.44
C ARG A 300 -6.17 -8.58 -37.57
N LEU A 301 -6.48 -9.84 -37.91
CA LEU A 301 -5.91 -11.01 -37.24
C LEU A 301 -4.39 -11.05 -37.37
N GLU A 302 -3.84 -10.72 -38.55
CA GLU A 302 -2.38 -10.65 -38.74
C GLU A 302 -1.73 -9.58 -37.86
N GLU A 303 -2.36 -8.41 -37.72
CA GLU A 303 -1.91 -7.36 -36.79
C GLU A 303 -1.93 -7.84 -35.33
N ILE A 304 -3.01 -8.51 -34.92
CA ILE A 304 -3.16 -9.05 -33.56
C ILE A 304 -2.06 -10.09 -33.29
N TYR A 305 -1.81 -11.03 -34.20
CA TYR A 305 -0.76 -12.04 -34.02
C TYR A 305 0.63 -11.41 -33.90
N LYS A 306 0.95 -10.40 -34.75
CA LYS A 306 2.20 -9.65 -34.64
C LYS A 306 2.33 -8.96 -33.28
N ARG A 307 1.23 -8.41 -32.75
CA ARG A 307 1.24 -7.76 -31.43
C ARG A 307 1.36 -8.78 -30.29
N LEU A 308 0.65 -9.91 -30.37
CA LEU A 308 0.76 -11.02 -29.39
C LEU A 308 2.17 -11.61 -29.34
N GLU A 309 2.85 -11.73 -30.49
CA GLU A 309 4.25 -12.13 -30.57
C GLU A 309 5.16 -11.08 -29.93
N PHE A 310 4.94 -9.79 -30.24
CA PHE A 310 5.73 -8.69 -29.68
C PHE A 310 5.67 -8.63 -28.14
N ILE A 311 4.49 -8.87 -27.55
CA ILE A 311 4.31 -8.88 -26.09
C ILE A 311 4.67 -10.23 -25.42
N ASP A 312 5.11 -11.22 -26.22
CA ASP A 312 5.41 -12.58 -25.79
C ASP A 312 4.26 -13.20 -24.96
N ALA A 313 3.04 -13.11 -25.51
CA ALA A 313 1.80 -13.50 -24.84
C ALA A 313 1.73 -15.00 -24.49
N TYR A 314 2.41 -15.84 -25.28
CA TYR A 314 2.42 -17.30 -25.12
C TYR A 314 3.28 -17.75 -23.94
N SER A 315 4.31 -16.98 -23.56
CA SER A 315 5.13 -17.28 -22.38
C SER A 315 4.53 -16.76 -21.06
N ALA A 316 3.44 -15.97 -21.14
CA ALA A 316 2.87 -15.26 -20.00
C ALA A 316 2.49 -16.19 -18.84
N GLU A 317 1.97 -17.39 -19.11
CA GLU A 317 1.64 -18.37 -18.06
C GLU A 317 2.87 -18.85 -17.31
N ALA A 318 3.96 -19.16 -18.02
CA ALA A 318 5.21 -19.58 -17.40
C ALA A 318 5.84 -18.44 -16.58
N ARG A 319 5.79 -17.21 -17.09
CA ARG A 319 6.24 -16.02 -16.36
C ARG A 319 5.41 -15.80 -15.09
N ALA A 320 4.08 -15.81 -15.20
CA ALA A 320 3.17 -15.67 -14.06
C ALA A 320 3.41 -16.76 -13.01
N ALA A 321 3.56 -18.02 -13.44
CA ALA A 321 3.87 -19.14 -12.55
C ALA A 321 5.22 -18.95 -11.82
N SER A 322 6.25 -18.45 -12.50
CA SER A 322 7.55 -18.19 -11.87
C SER A 322 7.49 -17.06 -10.83
N ILE A 323 6.73 -15.99 -11.09
CA ILE A 323 6.49 -14.89 -10.13
C ILE A 323 5.80 -15.43 -8.87
N LEU A 324 4.76 -16.25 -9.05
CA LEU A 324 4.01 -16.85 -7.95
C LEU A 324 4.83 -17.87 -7.17
N ALA A 325 5.68 -18.66 -7.84
CA ALA A 325 6.55 -19.63 -7.19
C ALA A 325 7.58 -18.94 -6.28
N VAL A 326 8.18 -17.84 -6.74
CA VAL A 326 9.16 -17.08 -5.95
C VAL A 326 8.49 -16.46 -4.72
N THR A 327 7.32 -15.85 -4.86
CA THR A 327 6.59 -15.21 -3.75
C THR A 327 6.08 -16.21 -2.71
N LEU A 328 5.60 -17.37 -3.14
CA LEU A 328 5.19 -18.45 -2.23
C LEU A 328 6.38 -19.14 -1.54
N SER A 329 7.56 -19.16 -2.17
CA SER A 329 8.78 -19.70 -1.56
C SER A 329 9.34 -18.82 -0.44
N LEU A 330 9.06 -17.51 -0.48
CA LEU A 330 9.47 -16.52 0.53
C LEU A 330 8.52 -16.46 1.74
N SER A 331 7.42 -17.24 1.74
CA SER A 331 6.43 -17.29 2.80
C SER A 331 6.14 -18.72 3.28
N LEU A 332 7.09 -19.29 4.04
CA LEU A 332 6.94 -20.46 4.93
C LEU A 332 6.61 -21.84 4.28
N PRO A 333 6.97 -22.96 4.94
CA PRO A 333 6.96 -24.29 4.32
C PRO A 333 5.55 -24.84 4.03
N LEU A 334 5.42 -25.39 2.82
CA LEU A 334 4.27 -25.96 2.08
C LEU A 334 3.38 -27.03 2.77
N THR A 335 3.26 -27.10 4.10
CA THR A 335 2.53 -28.20 4.77
C THR A 335 1.12 -27.92 5.26
N LEU A 336 0.55 -26.72 5.08
CA LEU A 336 -0.74 -26.37 5.71
C LEU A 336 -1.85 -25.83 4.79
N TYR A 337 -1.79 -26.07 3.48
CA TYR A 337 -2.76 -25.51 2.52
C TYR A 337 -3.81 -26.48 1.97
N ARG A 338 -4.27 -27.49 2.74
CA ARG A 338 -5.34 -28.39 2.25
C ARG A 338 -6.65 -28.44 3.02
N THR A 339 -6.85 -27.78 4.17
CA THR A 339 -8.17 -27.88 4.84
C THR A 339 -8.67 -26.71 5.68
N HIS A 340 -7.95 -25.61 5.92
CA HIS A 340 -8.48 -24.53 6.78
C HIS A 340 -8.18 -23.12 6.25
N ALA A 341 -8.92 -22.69 5.21
CA ALA A 341 -8.87 -21.33 4.67
C ALA A 341 -9.84 -20.34 5.37
N HIS A 342 -10.44 -20.67 6.52
CA HIS A 342 -11.51 -19.86 7.11
C HIS A 342 -11.19 -19.17 8.46
N ALA A 343 -9.98 -19.30 9.02
CA ALA A 343 -9.73 -18.87 10.41
C ALA A 343 -8.53 -17.93 10.65
N TYR A 344 -7.64 -17.67 9.69
CA TYR A 344 -6.34 -17.04 10.00
C TYR A 344 -6.25 -15.51 9.83
N LEU A 345 -7.30 -14.83 9.37
CA LEU A 345 -7.29 -13.36 9.19
C LEU A 345 -7.78 -12.55 10.42
N ARG A 346 -7.96 -13.18 11.58
CA ARG A 346 -8.43 -12.50 12.80
C ARG A 346 -7.38 -12.20 13.87
N HIS A 347 -6.12 -12.63 13.71
CA HIS A 347 -5.12 -12.57 14.78
C HIS A 347 -3.88 -11.70 14.55
N CYS A 348 -3.86 -10.85 13.50
CA CYS A 348 -2.77 -9.87 13.30
C CYS A 348 -3.20 -8.41 13.54
N CYS A 349 -4.23 -8.19 14.35
CA CYS A 349 -4.54 -6.87 14.92
C CYS A 349 -4.41 -6.94 16.44
N CYS A 350 -3.18 -6.89 16.93
CA CYS A 350 -2.79 -6.22 18.16
C CYS A 350 -1.51 -5.46 17.83
#